data_AF-A0A7W1APP1-F1
#
_entry.id   AF-A0A7W1APP1-F1
#
_cell.length_a   1.000
_cell.length_b   1.000
_cell.length_c   1.000
_cell.angle_alpha   90.00
_cell.angle_beta   90.00
_cell.angle_gamma   90.00
#
_symmetry.space_group_name_H-M   'P 1'
#
loop_
_entity.id
_entity.type
_entity.pdbx_description
1 polymer ?
#
loop_
_entity_poly.entity_id
_entity_poly.type
_entity_poly.pdbx_seq_one_letter_code
_entity_poly.pdbx_strand_id
1 'polypeptide(L)'
;MLSVPALAQQPSKVRIGYLTSSSYVHPAFADLFFGRVSIAGGPWGGNLELLSRFAAGSDDRLPSLAAELVAARVDIIVADGIPAALAAKTTTRTVPIVMAISGDPVQAGLVASLARPGGNITGVTTLSLELVAKRLQLIKEVVPKASRVAVLWNPASPEKELEWKELRSAASRLGVTLQSLELRRPGDLAPRLDSAVNERA
;
A
#
# COMPACT_ATOMS: atom_id res chain seq x y z
N MET A 1 -24.34 10.90 52.75
CA MET A 1 -23.36 10.57 51.70
C MET A 1 -23.97 9.49 50.82
N LEU A 2 -24.35 9.81 49.59
CA LEU A 2 -24.90 8.86 48.62
C LEU A 2 -23.80 8.53 47.59
N SER A 3 -23.33 7.29 47.59
CA SER A 3 -22.35 6.79 46.62
C SER A 3 -23.04 6.43 45.30
N VAL A 4 -22.58 7.02 44.20
CA VAL A 4 -22.92 6.59 42.84
C VAL A 4 -22.01 5.42 42.47
N PRO A 5 -22.52 4.25 42.07
CA PRO A 5 -21.67 3.20 41.53
C PRO A 5 -21.17 3.65 40.15
N ALA A 6 -19.86 3.83 40.02
CA ALA A 6 -19.20 4.01 38.75
C ALA A 6 -19.31 2.70 37.96
N LEU A 7 -20.12 2.68 36.90
CA LEU A 7 -20.03 1.67 35.84
C LEU A 7 -18.70 1.87 35.11
N ALA A 8 -17.62 1.30 35.65
CA ALA A 8 -16.43 1.03 34.86
C ALA A 8 -16.75 -0.11 33.89
N GLN A 9 -17.38 0.20 32.75
CA GLN A 9 -17.38 -0.74 31.64
C GLN A 9 -15.93 -0.86 31.15
N GLN A 10 -15.35 -2.06 31.31
CA GLN A 10 -14.09 -2.39 30.64
C GLN A 10 -14.27 -2.16 29.14
N PRO A 11 -13.30 -1.52 28.44
CA PRO A 11 -13.43 -1.34 27.00
C PRO A 11 -13.53 -2.71 26.33
N SER A 12 -14.59 -2.95 25.55
CA SER A 12 -14.74 -4.18 24.77
C SER A 12 -13.52 -4.42 23.88
N LYS A 13 -13.09 -5.67 23.76
CA LYS A 13 -11.96 -6.07 22.91
C LYS A 13 -12.22 -5.64 21.45
N VAL A 14 -11.40 -4.73 20.93
CA VAL A 14 -11.45 -4.25 19.54
C VAL A 14 -10.73 -5.24 18.64
N ARG A 15 -11.36 -5.64 17.54
CA ARG A 15 -10.86 -6.64 16.60
C ARG A 15 -10.54 -5.97 15.27
N ILE A 16 -9.28 -6.00 14.88
CA ILE A 16 -8.78 -5.40 13.64
C ILE A 16 -8.48 -6.53 12.66
N GLY A 17 -9.16 -6.53 11.52
CA GLY A 17 -8.78 -7.36 10.38
C GLY A 17 -7.69 -6.67 9.57
N TYR A 18 -6.60 -7.35 9.25
CA TYR A 18 -5.58 -6.85 8.33
C TYR A 18 -5.57 -7.71 7.06
N LEU A 19 -5.74 -7.10 5.90
CA LEU A 19 -5.84 -7.78 4.61
C LEU A 19 -4.77 -7.22 3.65
N THR A 20 -3.96 -8.11 3.06
CA THR A 20 -2.92 -7.70 2.10
C THR A 20 -2.74 -8.72 0.97
N SER A 21 -2.40 -8.22 -0.21
CA SER A 21 -1.96 -9.04 -1.35
C SER A 21 -0.62 -9.75 -1.08
N SER A 22 0.21 -9.16 -0.23
CA SER A 22 1.58 -9.63 0.02
C SER A 22 1.63 -10.94 0.79
N SER A 23 2.76 -11.64 0.73
CA SER A 23 3.13 -12.73 1.65
C SER A 23 3.75 -12.21 2.95
N TYR A 24 4.00 -10.90 3.02
CA TYR A 24 4.81 -10.26 4.06
C TYR A 24 4.30 -8.84 4.36
N VAL A 25 4.33 -8.44 5.63
CA VAL A 25 4.13 -7.04 6.04
C VAL A 25 5.49 -6.37 6.14
N HIS A 26 5.69 -5.25 5.45
CA HIS A 26 6.92 -4.48 5.56
C HIS A 26 7.22 -4.16 7.03
N PRO A 27 8.45 -4.36 7.55
CA PRO A 27 8.69 -4.33 8.99
C PRO A 27 8.50 -2.92 9.55
N ALA A 28 8.79 -1.87 8.77
CA ALA A 28 8.47 -0.50 9.18
C ALA A 28 6.95 -0.25 9.32
N PHE A 29 6.11 -0.88 8.49
CA PHE A 29 4.66 -0.83 8.65
C PHE A 29 4.21 -1.69 9.82
N ALA A 30 4.81 -2.88 9.99
CA ALA A 30 4.57 -3.74 11.14
C ALA A 30 4.89 -3.03 12.46
N ASP A 31 6.02 -2.34 12.57
CA ASP A 31 6.44 -1.63 13.78
C ASP A 31 5.59 -0.38 14.02
N LEU A 32 5.23 0.37 12.98
CA LEU A 32 4.37 1.55 13.12
C LEU A 32 2.91 1.19 13.40
N PHE A 33 2.41 0.13 12.78
CA PHE A 33 1.02 -0.29 12.92
C PHE A 33 0.87 -1.22 14.12
N PHE A 34 1.52 -2.38 14.10
CA PHE A 34 1.48 -3.34 15.21
C PHE A 34 2.24 -2.84 16.43
N GLY A 35 3.36 -2.15 16.29
CA GLY A 35 4.07 -1.61 17.45
C GLY A 35 3.28 -0.49 18.16
N ARG A 36 2.56 0.38 17.43
CA ARG A 36 1.63 1.37 18.06
C ARG A 36 0.39 0.72 18.64
N VAL A 37 -0.11 -0.34 18.01
CA VAL A 37 -1.20 -1.18 18.51
C VAL A 37 -0.78 -1.98 19.74
N SER A 38 0.48 -2.40 19.82
CA SER A 38 1.04 -3.22 20.91
C SER A 38 1.67 -2.41 22.04
N ILE A 39 1.64 -1.06 22.01
CA ILE A 39 2.08 -0.27 23.17
C ILE A 39 1.11 -0.55 24.30
N ALA A 40 1.49 -1.51 25.14
CA ALA A 40 0.92 -1.82 26.44
C ALA A 40 1.07 -0.61 27.37
N GLY A 41 0.28 0.43 27.12
CA GLY A 41 0.35 1.73 27.79
C GLY A 41 -0.13 2.92 26.95
N GLY A 42 -0.45 2.75 25.66
CA GLY A 42 -1.23 3.74 24.90
C GLY A 42 -2.70 3.78 25.36
N PRO A 43 -3.49 4.80 24.99
CA PRO A 43 -4.90 4.93 25.42
C PRO A 43 -5.82 3.76 25.01
N TRP A 44 -5.32 2.80 24.22
CA TRP A 44 -6.03 1.62 23.71
C TRP A 44 -5.64 0.30 24.40
N GLY A 45 -4.98 0.37 25.56
CA GLY A 45 -4.30 -0.72 26.25
C GLY A 45 -4.95 -2.11 26.16
N GLY A 46 -4.14 -3.12 25.82
CA GLY A 46 -4.40 -4.56 26.00
C GLY A 46 -5.61 -5.19 25.28
N ASN A 47 -6.54 -4.39 24.79
CA ASN A 47 -7.87 -4.81 24.34
C ASN A 47 -7.96 -4.85 22.81
N LEU A 48 -6.87 -5.18 22.11
CA LEU A 48 -6.84 -5.23 20.66
C LEU A 48 -6.44 -6.63 20.17
N GLU A 49 -7.25 -7.21 19.29
CA GLU A 49 -6.98 -8.47 18.60
C GLU A 49 -6.78 -8.19 17.12
N LEU A 50 -5.65 -8.64 16.57
CA LEU A 50 -5.36 -8.52 15.15
C LEU A 50 -5.58 -9.87 14.45
N LEU A 51 -6.40 -9.86 13.40
CA LEU A 51 -6.64 -11.00 12.53
C LEU A 51 -6.07 -10.70 11.14
N SER A 52 -4.91 -11.28 10.82
CA SER A 52 -4.24 -11.03 9.54
C SER A 52 -4.63 -12.07 8.48
N ARG A 53 -4.76 -11.62 7.23
CA ARG A 53 -5.01 -12.43 6.04
C ARG A 53 -4.12 -11.99 4.89
N PHE A 54 -3.39 -12.96 4.36
CA PHE A 54 -2.38 -12.76 3.32
C PHE A 54 -2.76 -13.55 2.07
N ALA A 55 -2.89 -12.85 0.94
CA ALA A 55 -3.16 -13.50 -0.34
C ALA A 55 -1.92 -14.23 -0.90
N ALA A 56 -0.74 -13.92 -0.37
CA ALA A 56 0.53 -14.50 -0.77
C ALA A 56 0.82 -14.37 -2.28
N GLY A 57 0.51 -13.19 -2.83
CA GLY A 57 0.65 -12.85 -4.25
C GLY A 57 -0.49 -13.36 -5.15
N SER A 58 -1.49 -14.06 -4.61
CA SER A 58 -2.64 -14.56 -5.36
C SER A 58 -3.89 -13.73 -5.07
N ASP A 59 -4.03 -12.60 -5.76
CA ASP A 59 -5.09 -11.62 -5.51
C ASP A 59 -6.52 -12.19 -5.63
N ASP A 60 -6.72 -13.26 -6.40
CA ASP A 60 -8.00 -13.97 -6.50
C ASP A 60 -8.52 -14.53 -5.16
N ARG A 61 -7.64 -14.67 -4.15
CA ARG A 61 -8.00 -15.10 -2.80
C ARG A 61 -8.53 -13.96 -1.92
N LEU A 62 -8.29 -12.71 -2.29
CA LEU A 62 -8.64 -11.55 -1.45
C LEU A 62 -10.14 -11.46 -1.13
N PRO A 63 -11.09 -11.76 -2.05
CA PRO A 63 -12.51 -11.74 -1.73
C PRO A 63 -12.89 -12.74 -0.62
N SER A 64 -12.39 -13.97 -0.67
CA SER A 64 -12.68 -14.98 0.37
C SER A 64 -12.03 -14.62 1.70
N LEU A 65 -10.79 -14.13 1.67
CA LEU A 65 -10.07 -13.67 2.86
C LEU A 65 -10.77 -12.47 3.52
N ALA A 66 -11.31 -11.54 2.74
CA ALA A 66 -12.13 -10.44 3.25
C ALA A 66 -13.43 -10.96 3.90
N ALA A 67 -14.07 -11.97 3.30
CA ALA A 67 -15.28 -12.58 3.85
C ALA A 67 -15.01 -13.27 5.20
N GLU A 68 -13.86 -13.91 5.37
CA GLU A 68 -13.44 -14.48 6.66
C GLU A 68 -13.32 -13.41 7.74
N LEU A 69 -12.76 -12.23 7.43
CA LEU A 69 -12.66 -11.12 8.40
C LEU A 69 -14.03 -10.60 8.81
N VAL A 70 -14.95 -10.45 7.85
CA VAL A 70 -16.33 -10.04 8.13
C VAL A 70 -17.07 -11.09 8.96
N ALA A 71 -16.92 -12.38 8.63
CA ALA A 71 -17.51 -13.49 9.38
C ALA A 71 -16.94 -13.58 10.80
N ALA A 72 -15.66 -13.25 10.96
CA ALA A 72 -15.02 -13.13 12.26
C ALA A 72 -15.50 -11.91 13.05
N ARG A 73 -16.37 -11.05 12.51
CA ARG A 73 -16.90 -9.84 13.17
C ARG A 73 -15.79 -8.92 13.66
N VAL A 74 -14.85 -8.59 12.77
CA VAL A 74 -13.89 -7.51 13.04
C VAL A 74 -14.61 -6.16 13.08
N ASP A 75 -14.15 -5.27 13.94
CA ASP A 75 -14.69 -3.93 14.08
C ASP A 75 -14.21 -3.00 12.95
N ILE A 76 -12.99 -3.23 12.45
CA ILE A 76 -12.36 -2.46 11.36
C ILE A 76 -11.54 -3.41 10.48
N ILE A 77 -11.52 -3.17 9.17
CA ILE A 77 -10.58 -3.79 8.23
C ILE A 77 -9.52 -2.76 7.82
N VAL A 78 -8.25 -3.07 8.04
CA VAL A 78 -7.13 -2.38 7.41
C VAL A 78 -6.75 -3.13 6.14
N ALA A 79 -6.90 -2.46 5.00
CA ALA A 79 -6.61 -3.02 3.69
C ALA A 79 -5.35 -2.39 3.12
N ASP A 80 -4.31 -3.22 2.95
CA ASP A 80 -3.02 -2.83 2.42
C ASP A 80 -2.93 -3.17 0.94
N GLY A 81 -2.86 -2.13 0.12
CA GLY A 81 -2.88 -2.20 -1.34
C GLY A 81 -4.28 -2.08 -1.96
N ILE A 82 -4.31 -1.58 -3.20
CA ILE A 82 -5.54 -1.38 -3.98
C ILE A 82 -6.35 -2.68 -4.13
N PRO A 83 -5.76 -3.85 -4.48
CA PRO A 83 -6.53 -5.09 -4.63
C PRO A 83 -7.24 -5.50 -3.34
N ALA A 84 -6.56 -5.40 -2.19
CA ALA A 84 -7.13 -5.71 -0.88
C ALA A 84 -8.28 -4.76 -0.53
N ALA A 85 -8.10 -3.45 -0.78
CA ALA A 85 -9.13 -2.46 -0.52
C ALA A 85 -10.37 -2.64 -1.40
N LEU A 86 -10.19 -3.03 -2.67
CA LEU A 86 -11.28 -3.34 -3.58
C LEU A 86 -12.04 -4.59 -3.12
N ALA A 87 -11.33 -5.65 -2.76
CA ALA A 87 -11.94 -6.87 -2.22
C ALA A 87 -12.77 -6.56 -0.95
N ALA A 88 -12.20 -5.83 0.01
CA ALA A 88 -12.93 -5.41 1.21
C ALA A 88 -14.17 -4.58 0.87
N LYS A 89 -14.06 -3.61 -0.06
CA LYS A 89 -15.18 -2.77 -0.54
C LYS A 89 -16.32 -3.59 -1.14
N THR A 90 -15.99 -4.65 -1.88
CA THR A 90 -17.01 -5.53 -2.47
C THR A 90 -17.68 -6.42 -1.42
N THR A 91 -16.94 -6.82 -0.38
CA THR A 91 -17.42 -7.74 0.65
C THR A 91 -18.28 -7.06 1.72
N THR A 92 -18.02 -5.80 2.06
CA THR A 92 -18.76 -5.12 3.12
C THR A 92 -18.97 -3.63 2.88
N ARG A 93 -20.17 -3.15 3.24
CA ARG A 93 -20.55 -1.73 3.25
C ARG A 93 -20.74 -1.18 4.67
N THR A 94 -20.62 -2.03 5.68
CA THR A 94 -20.93 -1.69 7.09
C THR A 94 -19.70 -1.68 7.97
N VAL A 95 -18.76 -2.61 7.76
CA VAL A 95 -17.49 -2.63 8.50
C VAL A 95 -16.61 -1.50 7.96
N PRO A 96 -16.14 -0.56 8.79
CA PRO A 96 -15.19 0.47 8.36
C PRO A 96 -13.92 -0.14 7.76
N ILE A 97 -13.48 0.43 6.64
CA ILE A 97 -12.27 0.05 5.92
C ILE A 97 -11.29 1.23 5.99
N VAL A 98 -10.10 0.96 6.51
CA VAL A 98 -8.97 1.89 6.50
C VAL A 98 -7.97 1.39 5.47
N MET A 99 -7.88 2.08 4.34
CA MET A 99 -6.93 1.75 3.28
C MET A 99 -5.54 2.31 3.61
N ALA A 100 -4.50 1.54 3.33
CA ALA A 100 -3.12 1.99 3.27
C ALA A 100 -2.58 1.59 1.90
N ILE A 101 -2.53 2.54 0.96
CA ILE A 101 -2.27 2.22 -0.45
C ILE A 101 -1.20 3.13 -1.07
N SER A 102 -0.63 2.67 -2.17
CA SER A 102 0.05 3.51 -3.17
C SER A 102 -0.89 3.69 -4.35
N GLY A 103 -1.00 4.92 -4.86
CA GLY A 103 -1.84 5.26 -6.02
C GLY A 103 -3.16 5.95 -5.68
N ASP A 104 -3.88 6.39 -6.70
CA ASP A 104 -5.06 7.24 -6.56
C ASP A 104 -6.33 6.41 -6.19
N PRO A 105 -6.89 6.55 -4.97
CA PRO A 105 -8.08 5.81 -4.56
C PRO A 105 -9.36 6.27 -5.28
N VAL A 106 -9.39 7.48 -5.84
CA VAL A 106 -10.52 7.97 -6.63
C VAL A 106 -10.51 7.30 -7.99
N GLN A 107 -9.37 7.28 -8.68
CA GLN A 107 -9.22 6.58 -9.97
C GLN A 107 -9.42 5.06 -9.83
N ALA A 108 -8.95 4.47 -8.73
CA ALA A 108 -9.19 3.07 -8.43
C ALA A 108 -10.68 2.77 -8.09
N GLY A 109 -11.53 3.80 -7.99
CA GLY A 109 -12.93 3.65 -7.66
C GLY A 109 -13.16 3.19 -6.22
N LEU A 110 -12.20 3.39 -5.30
CA LEU A 110 -12.35 3.07 -3.89
C LEU A 110 -13.22 4.13 -3.17
N VAL A 111 -12.99 5.41 -3.45
CA VAL A 111 -13.67 6.53 -2.80
C VAL A 111 -14.14 7.57 -3.83
N ALA A 112 -15.16 8.37 -3.49
CA ALA A 112 -15.69 9.41 -4.38
C ALA A 112 -14.74 10.61 -4.51
N SER A 113 -14.07 10.98 -3.41
CA SER A 113 -13.06 12.04 -3.37
C SER A 113 -12.17 11.87 -2.13
N LEU A 114 -11.00 12.48 -2.12
CA LEU A 114 -10.11 12.45 -0.95
C LEU A 114 -10.70 13.19 0.26
N ALA A 115 -11.32 14.36 0.03
CA ALA A 115 -11.90 15.15 1.11
C ALA A 115 -13.19 14.54 1.69
N ARG A 116 -13.96 13.83 0.85
CA ARG A 116 -15.23 13.19 1.22
C ARG A 116 -15.33 11.83 0.52
N PRO A 117 -14.89 10.75 1.19
CA PRO A 117 -14.85 9.43 0.58
C PRO A 117 -16.22 8.85 0.15
N GLY A 118 -17.29 9.22 0.87
CA GLY A 118 -18.67 8.89 0.47
C GLY A 118 -19.15 7.47 0.82
N GLY A 119 -18.49 6.77 1.75
CA GLY A 119 -18.88 5.42 2.19
C GLY A 119 -18.15 4.98 3.46
N ASN A 120 -18.01 3.67 3.66
CA ASN A 120 -17.30 3.07 4.81
C ASN A 120 -15.77 3.00 4.62
N ILE A 121 -15.20 3.69 3.63
CA ILE A 121 -13.77 3.64 3.30
C ILE A 121 -13.13 4.98 3.59
N THR A 122 -11.99 4.95 4.29
CA THR A 122 -11.09 6.08 4.51
C THR A 122 -9.65 5.57 4.54
N GLY A 123 -8.67 6.41 4.79
CA GLY A 123 -7.30 5.97 5.09
C GLY A 123 -6.23 6.87 4.52
N VAL A 124 -5.11 6.26 4.17
CA VAL A 124 -3.91 6.94 3.68
C VAL A 124 -3.56 6.43 2.29
N THR A 125 -3.19 7.37 1.41
CA THR A 125 -2.62 7.06 0.10
C THR A 125 -1.31 7.81 -0.08
N THR A 126 -0.34 7.16 -0.72
CA THR A 126 0.84 7.83 -1.26
C THR A 126 0.68 7.98 -2.76
N LEU A 127 0.66 9.22 -3.24
CA LEU A 127 0.61 9.52 -4.68
C LEU A 127 2.04 9.60 -5.23
N SER A 128 2.68 8.45 -5.43
CA SER A 128 4.07 8.38 -5.90
C SER A 128 4.24 8.81 -7.36
N LEU A 129 3.20 8.67 -8.18
CA LEU A 129 3.22 8.97 -9.61
C LEU A 129 3.69 10.39 -9.90
N GLU A 130 3.15 11.38 -9.18
CA GLU A 130 3.49 12.81 -9.34
C GLU A 130 4.98 13.09 -9.01
N LEU A 131 5.60 12.23 -8.21
CA LEU A 131 6.99 12.38 -7.77
C LEU A 131 8.00 11.72 -8.72
N VAL A 132 7.56 10.92 -9.68
CA VAL A 132 8.45 10.16 -10.58
C VAL A 132 9.32 11.09 -11.41
N ALA A 133 8.74 12.16 -11.98
CA ALA A 133 9.48 13.18 -12.71
C ALA A 133 10.51 13.89 -11.82
N LYS A 134 10.13 14.23 -10.58
CA LYS A 134 11.02 14.91 -9.63
C LYS A 134 12.20 14.02 -9.21
N ARG A 135 11.98 12.71 -9.04
CA ARG A 135 13.06 11.75 -8.76
C ARG A 135 14.10 11.72 -9.88
N LEU A 136 13.66 11.71 -11.15
CA LEU A 136 14.59 11.77 -12.29
C LEU A 136 15.34 13.11 -12.35
N GLN A 137 14.66 14.21 -12.08
CA GLN A 137 15.29 15.53 -11.97
C GLN A 137 16.37 15.55 -10.88
N LEU A 138 16.08 15.00 -9.70
CA LEU A 138 17.05 14.92 -8.60
C LEU A 138 18.26 14.06 -8.98
N ILE A 139 18.07 12.94 -9.69
CA ILE A 139 19.20 12.14 -10.22
C ILE A 139 20.08 13.00 -11.14
N LYS A 140 19.48 13.82 -12.00
CA LYS A 140 20.21 14.72 -12.90
C LYS A 140 20.91 15.86 -12.14
N GLU A 141 20.33 16.37 -11.08
CA GLU A 141 20.95 17.39 -10.21
C GLU A 141 22.17 16.82 -9.45
N VAL A 142 22.04 15.62 -8.89
CA VAL A 142 23.12 14.95 -8.13
C VAL A 142 24.21 14.40 -9.05
N VAL A 143 23.85 13.92 -10.24
CA VAL A 143 24.78 13.41 -11.26
C VAL A 143 24.56 14.18 -12.57
N PRO A 144 25.09 15.42 -12.70
CA PRO A 144 24.84 16.29 -13.86
C PRO A 144 25.24 15.68 -15.21
N LYS A 145 26.24 14.80 -15.22
CA LYS A 145 26.74 14.12 -16.42
C LYS A 145 25.93 12.88 -16.81
N ALA A 146 24.92 12.48 -16.03
CA ALA A 146 24.07 11.36 -16.39
C ALA A 146 23.30 11.67 -17.68
N SER A 147 23.61 10.96 -18.75
CA SER A 147 22.90 10.99 -20.03
C SER A 147 22.01 9.76 -20.22
N ARG A 148 22.23 8.71 -19.42
CA ARG A 148 21.46 7.46 -19.46
C ARG A 148 21.12 6.98 -18.05
N VAL A 149 19.87 6.60 -17.83
CA VAL A 149 19.36 6.08 -16.55
C VAL A 149 18.63 4.77 -16.82
N ALA A 150 19.07 3.69 -16.18
CA ALA A 150 18.38 2.41 -16.22
C ALA A 150 17.27 2.37 -15.18
N VAL A 151 16.12 1.83 -15.57
CA VAL A 151 14.90 1.81 -14.75
C VAL A 151 14.41 0.38 -14.68
N LEU A 152 14.45 -0.19 -13.49
CA LEU A 152 13.92 -1.51 -13.20
C LEU A 152 12.47 -1.39 -12.77
N TRP A 153 11.55 -2.08 -13.45
CA TRP A 153 10.12 -1.97 -13.20
C TRP A 153 9.35 -3.20 -13.65
N ASN A 154 8.15 -3.42 -13.08
CA ASN A 154 7.29 -4.54 -13.44
C ASN A 154 6.15 -4.08 -14.37
N PRO A 155 6.15 -4.44 -15.66
CA PRO A 155 5.12 -4.02 -16.61
C PRO A 155 3.76 -4.69 -16.35
N ALA A 156 3.69 -5.74 -15.53
CA ALA A 156 2.42 -6.37 -15.14
C ALA A 156 1.66 -5.55 -14.07
N SER A 157 2.28 -4.53 -13.48
CA SER A 157 1.62 -3.62 -12.54
C SER A 157 1.10 -2.38 -13.27
N PRO A 158 -0.23 -2.15 -13.33
CA PRO A 158 -0.81 -0.99 -14.00
C PRO A 158 -0.28 0.35 -13.47
N GLU A 159 -0.03 0.45 -12.17
CA GLU A 159 0.59 1.64 -11.56
C GLU A 159 1.99 1.90 -12.13
N LYS A 160 2.80 0.86 -12.29
CA LYS A 160 4.17 0.99 -12.84
C LYS A 160 4.18 1.34 -14.32
N GLU A 161 3.18 0.90 -15.08
CA GLU A 161 3.00 1.33 -16.47
C GLU A 161 2.71 2.84 -16.57
N LEU A 162 1.90 3.39 -15.66
CA LEU A 162 1.66 4.84 -15.58
C LEU A 162 2.94 5.59 -15.15
N GLU A 163 3.64 5.11 -14.13
CA GLU A 163 4.92 5.69 -13.70
C GLU A 163 5.95 5.69 -14.84
N TRP A 164 6.02 4.61 -15.62
CA TRP A 164 6.93 4.51 -16.77
C TRP A 164 6.60 5.53 -17.88
N LYS A 165 5.31 5.77 -18.17
CA LYS A 165 4.88 6.80 -19.13
C LYS A 165 5.30 8.21 -18.68
N GLU A 166 5.06 8.55 -17.43
CA GLU A 166 5.45 9.85 -16.86
C GLU A 166 6.97 10.02 -16.85
N LEU A 167 7.71 8.97 -16.48
CA LEU A 167 9.17 8.99 -16.47
C LEU A 167 9.74 9.24 -17.87
N ARG A 168 9.20 8.61 -18.92
CA ARG A 168 9.61 8.89 -20.31
C ARG A 168 9.35 10.34 -20.71
N SER A 169 8.19 10.90 -20.33
CA SER A 169 7.88 12.31 -20.59
C SER A 169 8.89 13.24 -19.92
N ALA A 170 9.22 12.98 -18.65
CA ALA A 170 10.20 13.76 -17.89
C ALA A 170 11.63 13.64 -18.47
N ALA A 171 12.02 12.43 -18.87
CA ALA A 171 13.36 12.16 -19.41
C ALA A 171 13.63 12.94 -20.71
N SER A 172 12.63 13.04 -21.59
CA SER A 172 12.72 13.86 -22.80
C SER A 172 12.97 15.33 -22.49
N ARG A 173 12.39 15.88 -21.41
CA ARG A 173 12.58 17.29 -21.01
C ARG A 173 13.95 17.52 -20.35
N LEU A 174 14.50 16.49 -19.71
CA LEU A 174 15.78 16.55 -18.99
C LEU A 174 16.99 16.13 -19.86
N GLY A 175 16.76 15.74 -21.11
CA GLY A 175 17.82 15.26 -22.01
C GLY A 175 18.47 13.96 -21.53
N VAL A 176 17.70 13.07 -20.92
CA VAL A 176 18.16 11.78 -20.40
C VAL A 176 17.53 10.64 -21.21
N THR A 177 18.32 9.66 -21.61
CA THR A 177 17.83 8.43 -22.22
C THR A 177 17.49 7.42 -21.13
N LEU A 178 16.27 6.89 -21.14
CA LEU A 178 15.89 5.81 -20.23
C LEU A 178 16.16 4.45 -20.86
N GLN A 179 16.74 3.54 -20.08
CA GLN A 179 16.87 2.13 -20.43
C GLN A 179 15.85 1.34 -19.62
N SER A 180 14.94 0.66 -20.31
CA SER A 180 13.88 -0.15 -19.68
C SER A 180 14.42 -1.52 -19.28
N LEU A 181 14.31 -1.86 -17.99
CA LEU A 181 14.64 -3.19 -17.47
C LEU A 181 13.38 -3.80 -16.86
N GLU A 182 12.61 -4.52 -17.68
CA GLU A 182 11.38 -5.18 -17.25
C GLU A 182 11.66 -6.41 -16.38
N LEU A 183 11.08 -6.41 -15.18
CA LEU A 183 11.10 -7.53 -14.22
C LEU A 183 9.70 -8.12 -14.11
N ARG A 184 9.51 -9.32 -14.67
CA ARG A 184 8.23 -10.05 -14.59
C ARG A 184 8.25 -11.10 -13.49
N ARG A 185 9.44 -11.55 -13.10
CA ARG A 185 9.67 -12.57 -12.08
C ARG A 185 10.88 -12.18 -11.22
N PRO A 186 10.96 -12.62 -9.95
CA PRO A 186 12.12 -12.34 -9.10
C PRO A 186 13.46 -12.78 -9.71
N GLY A 187 13.47 -13.90 -10.44
CA GLY A 187 14.67 -14.41 -11.12
C GLY A 187 15.19 -13.56 -12.28
N ASP A 188 14.42 -12.56 -12.73
CA ASP A 188 14.84 -11.68 -13.83
C ASP A 188 15.87 -10.63 -13.37
N LEU A 189 16.01 -10.40 -12.05
CA LEU A 189 16.75 -9.25 -11.51
C LEU A 189 18.24 -9.24 -11.89
N ALA A 190 18.98 -10.30 -11.53
CA ALA A 190 20.43 -10.34 -11.76
C ALA A 190 20.77 -10.29 -13.26
N PRO A 191 20.15 -11.12 -14.14
CA PRO A 191 20.42 -11.06 -15.58
C PRO A 191 20.15 -9.69 -16.21
N ARG A 192 19.10 -8.98 -15.76
CA ARG A 192 18.74 -7.65 -16.29
C ARG A 192 19.71 -6.57 -15.82
N LEU A 193 20.19 -6.65 -14.58
CA LEU A 193 21.16 -5.70 -14.07
C LEU A 193 22.51 -5.85 -14.79
N ASP A 194 22.96 -7.09 -15.00
CA ASP A 194 24.21 -7.39 -15.69
C ASP A 194 24.19 -6.91 -17.16
N SER A 195 23.10 -7.17 -17.89
CA SER A 195 22.90 -6.65 -19.25
C SER A 195 22.98 -5.12 -19.28
N ALA A 196 22.40 -4.42 -18.30
CA ALA A 196 22.39 -2.97 -18.28
C ALA A 196 23.77 -2.34 -18.04
N VAL A 197 24.61 -3.01 -17.24
CA VAL A 197 26.00 -2.60 -17.01
C VAL A 197 26.86 -2.85 -18.25
N ASN A 198 26.65 -3.99 -18.92
CA ASN A 198 27.46 -4.40 -20.08
C ASN A 198 27.11 -3.63 -21.37
N GLU A 199 25.90 -3.11 -21.51
CA GLU A 199 25.50 -2.21 -22.62
C GLU A 199 26.16 -0.81 -22.55
N ARG A 200 27.03 -0.55 -21.56
CA ARG A 200 27.88 0.65 -21.49
C ARG A 200 29.21 0.52 -22.25
N ALA A 201 29.59 -0.68 -22.72
CA ALA A 201 30.83 -0.92 -23.46
C ALA A 201 30.71 -0.56 -24.94
#